data_AF-A0A7S1RRD0-F1
#
_entry.id   AF-A0A7S1RRD0-F1
#
_cell.length_a   1.000
_cell.length_b   1.000
_cell.length_c   1.000
_cell.angle_alpha   90.00
_cell.angle_beta   90.00
_cell.angle_gamma   90.00
#
_symmetry.space_group_name_H-M   'P 1'
#
loop_
_entity.id
_entity.type
_entity.pdbx_description
1 polymer ?
#
loop_
_entity_poly.entity_id
_entity_poly.type
_entity_poly.pdbx_seq_one_letter_code
_entity_poly.pdbx_strand_id
1 'polypeptide(L)'
;LKPRRFAASGGWRTPGPRAAMAAYCCTQLVLPAKTECLIVDDVRKPVPLAPWCCSRVPPASPSGCREPPPEEWDVFVRKSPGRALIGLDVAPANQMRLQVIAVKDGLVQDWNQAQKADWLRVAPGHSIVAVN
;
A
#
# COMPACT_ATOMS: atom_id res chain seq x y z
N LEU A 1 -0.28 0.36 56.49
CA LEU A 1 -1.54 0.96 55.99
C LEU A 1 -1.53 2.47 56.28
N LYS A 2 -1.35 3.30 55.24
CA LYS A 2 -1.55 4.75 55.27
C LYS A 2 -1.95 5.20 53.86
N PRO A 3 -3.19 5.64 53.61
CA PRO A 3 -3.58 6.07 52.27
C PRO A 3 -3.09 7.50 52.01
N ARG A 4 -2.27 7.68 50.97
CA ARG A 4 -1.95 9.00 50.42
C ARG A 4 -3.09 9.44 49.50
N ARG A 5 -3.81 10.49 49.90
CA ARG A 5 -4.75 11.23 49.06
C ARG A 5 -3.94 12.11 48.10
N PHE A 6 -4.06 11.87 46.80
CA PHE A 6 -3.64 12.84 45.78
C PHE A 6 -4.86 13.65 45.36
N ALA A 7 -4.79 14.96 45.60
CA ALA A 7 -5.77 15.93 45.17
C ALA A 7 -5.66 16.12 43.65
N ALA A 8 -6.76 15.85 42.96
CA ALA A 8 -6.95 16.22 41.57
C ALA A 8 -7.15 17.74 41.48
N SER A 9 -6.36 18.42 40.66
CA SER A 9 -6.67 19.79 40.25
C SER A 9 -6.14 20.07 38.85
N GLY A 10 -7.05 20.56 37.99
CA GLY A 10 -6.68 21.53 36.97
C GLY A 10 -6.67 21.07 35.53
N GLY A 11 -7.73 21.41 34.79
CA GLY A 11 -7.58 21.97 33.45
C GLY A 11 -7.98 21.09 32.28
N TRP A 12 -9.29 20.86 32.10
CA TRP A 12 -9.82 20.51 30.79
C TRP A 12 -9.74 21.74 29.88
N ARG A 13 -8.77 21.78 28.96
CA ARG A 13 -8.81 22.69 27.81
C ARG A 13 -9.43 21.95 26.65
N THR A 14 -10.62 22.37 26.25
CA THR A 14 -11.26 21.97 25.00
C THR A 14 -10.50 22.60 23.82
N PRO A 15 -9.96 21.80 22.89
CA PRO A 15 -9.53 22.34 21.60
C PRO A 15 -10.78 22.62 20.75
N GLY A 16 -10.93 23.88 20.33
CA GLY A 16 -12.03 24.34 19.49
C GLY A 16 -12.04 23.73 18.09
N PRO A 17 -13.19 23.78 17.38
CA PRO A 17 -13.33 23.19 16.06
C PRO A 17 -12.52 24.00 15.03
N ARG A 18 -11.39 23.46 14.59
CA ARG A 18 -10.70 23.96 13.40
C ARG A 18 -11.42 23.43 12.17
N ALA A 19 -12.05 24.39 11.48
CA ALA A 19 -12.54 24.38 10.12
C ALA A 19 -12.06 23.21 9.25
N ALA A 20 -13.03 22.43 8.79
CA ALA A 20 -12.88 21.51 7.68
C ALA A 20 -12.53 22.29 6.41
N MET A 21 -11.30 22.15 5.92
CA MET A 21 -10.97 22.44 4.54
C MET A 21 -11.19 21.17 3.73
N ALA A 22 -12.32 21.15 3.03
CA ALA A 22 -12.61 20.18 1.98
C ALA A 22 -11.65 20.44 0.81
N ALA A 23 -10.56 19.68 0.74
CA ALA A 23 -9.77 19.55 -0.47
C ALA A 23 -10.38 18.42 -1.31
N TYR A 24 -11.33 18.79 -2.16
CA TYR A 24 -11.66 18.03 -3.36
C TYR A 24 -10.44 18.07 -4.28
N CYS A 25 -9.81 16.92 -4.55
CA CYS A 25 -9.03 16.79 -5.77
C CYS A 25 -8.87 15.32 -6.19
N CYS A 26 -9.28 15.05 -7.43
CA CYS A 26 -9.09 13.82 -8.19
C CYS A 26 -9.83 12.57 -7.71
N THR A 27 -11.15 12.60 -7.87
CA THR A 27 -11.88 11.42 -8.37
C THR A 27 -11.17 10.90 -9.61
N GLN A 28 -10.40 9.81 -9.47
CA GLN A 28 -9.96 9.04 -10.62
C GLN A 28 -11.21 8.46 -11.28
N LEU A 29 -11.57 9.08 -12.40
CA LEU A 29 -12.51 8.55 -13.37
C LEU A 29 -12.10 7.12 -13.74
N VAL A 30 -12.86 6.17 -13.22
CA VAL A 30 -12.91 4.81 -13.73
C VAL A 30 -13.44 4.91 -15.16
N LEU A 31 -12.53 4.82 -16.13
CA LEU A 31 -12.88 4.64 -17.54
C LEU A 31 -13.52 3.25 -17.68
N PRO A 32 -14.76 3.13 -18.21
CA PRO A 32 -15.29 1.83 -18.57
C PRO A 32 -14.45 1.27 -19.72
N ALA A 33 -13.72 0.19 -19.46
CA ALA A 33 -13.09 -0.63 -20.48
C ALA A 33 -14.19 -1.33 -21.30
N LYS A 34 -14.77 -0.61 -22.26
CA LYS A 34 -15.59 -1.21 -23.30
C LYS A 34 -15.46 -0.38 -24.57
N THR A 35 -14.30 -0.48 -25.18
CA THR A 35 -14.12 -0.11 -26.59
C THR A 35 -14.83 -1.19 -27.41
N GLU A 36 -16.13 -1.01 -27.59
CA GLU A 36 -16.84 -1.64 -28.69
C GLU A 36 -16.24 -1.06 -29.98
N CYS A 37 -15.52 -1.89 -30.72
CA CYS A 37 -15.07 -1.59 -32.06
C CYS A 37 -16.31 -1.35 -32.92
N LEU A 38 -16.69 -0.08 -33.12
CA LEU A 38 -17.63 0.32 -34.15
C LEU A 38 -16.98 -0.01 -35.49
N ILE A 39 -17.46 -1.11 -36.10
CA ILE A 39 -17.23 -1.42 -37.50
C ILE A 39 -18.00 -0.36 -38.28
N VAL A 40 -17.29 0.68 -38.74
CA VAL A 40 -17.81 1.57 -39.77
C VAL A 40 -17.63 0.83 -41.09
N ASP A 41 -18.67 0.14 -41.53
CA ASP A 41 -18.83 -0.35 -42.90
C ASP A 41 -18.96 0.86 -43.83
N ASP A 42 -17.84 1.49 -44.20
CA ASP A 42 -17.82 2.49 -45.27
C ASP A 42 -16.61 2.28 -46.19
N VAL A 43 -16.94 1.79 -47.37
CA VAL A 43 -16.31 2.05 -48.66
C VAL A 43 -14.78 1.88 -48.73
N ARG A 44 -14.40 0.67 -49.14
CA ARG A 44 -13.23 0.28 -49.96
C ARG A 44 -12.39 1.46 -50.49
N LYS A 45 -11.48 1.97 -49.67
CA LYS A 45 -10.20 2.52 -50.15
C LYS A 45 -9.11 1.62 -49.59
N PRO A 46 -8.28 0.98 -50.43
CA PRO A 46 -7.10 0.29 -49.93
C PRO A 46 -6.19 1.35 -49.29
N VAL A 47 -6.17 1.40 -47.96
CA VAL A 47 -5.19 2.20 -47.22
C VAL A 47 -3.82 1.60 -47.57
N PRO A 48 -2.89 2.38 -48.14
CA PRO A 48 -1.54 1.88 -48.35
C PRO A 48 -0.98 1.54 -46.98
N LEU A 49 -0.70 0.24 -46.76
CA LEU A 49 -0.02 -0.24 -45.57
C LEU A 49 1.29 0.53 -45.47
N ALA A 50 1.38 1.42 -44.49
CA ALA A 50 2.60 2.16 -44.24
C ALA A 50 3.74 1.14 -43.99
N PRO A 51 4.91 1.26 -44.63
CA PRO A 51 5.99 0.28 -44.54
C PRO A 51 6.59 0.13 -43.12
N TRP A 52 6.12 0.93 -42.16
CA TRP A 52 6.56 0.94 -40.77
C TRP A 52 5.80 -0.06 -39.89
N CYS A 53 4.73 -0.70 -40.41
CA CYS A 53 3.96 -1.69 -39.65
C CYS A 53 4.66 -3.05 -39.48
N CYS A 54 5.75 -3.33 -40.20
CA CYS A 54 6.48 -4.60 -40.11
C CYS A 54 7.61 -4.64 -39.06
N SER A 55 7.90 -3.55 -38.33
CA SER A 55 8.99 -3.53 -37.33
C SER A 55 8.53 -3.65 -35.87
N ARG A 56 7.25 -3.99 -35.62
CA ARG A 56 6.74 -4.29 -34.27
C ARG A 56 6.57 -5.78 -34.03
N VAL A 57 7.62 -6.56 -34.30
CA VAL A 57 7.77 -7.78 -33.49
C VAL A 57 8.26 -7.26 -32.15
N PRO A 58 7.44 -7.24 -31.07
CA PRO A 58 8.00 -6.99 -29.74
C PRO A 58 9.17 -7.96 -29.59
N PRO A 59 10.38 -7.49 -29.26
CA PRO A 59 11.54 -8.38 -29.13
C PRO A 59 11.07 -9.55 -28.28
N ALA A 60 11.14 -10.77 -28.84
CA ALA A 60 10.58 -11.96 -28.22
C ALA A 60 10.91 -11.89 -26.74
N SER A 61 9.87 -11.73 -25.90
CA SER A 61 10.05 -11.52 -24.45
C SER A 61 11.08 -12.53 -24.02
N PRO A 62 12.30 -12.11 -23.62
CA PRO A 62 13.39 -13.03 -23.39
C PRO A 62 12.87 -14.07 -22.41
N SER A 63 12.67 -15.29 -22.90
CA SER A 63 11.99 -16.38 -22.20
C SER A 63 12.78 -16.87 -20.97
N GLY A 64 13.72 -16.07 -20.49
CA GLY A 64 14.61 -16.30 -19.36
C GLY A 64 14.80 -15.07 -18.47
N CYS A 65 13.96 -14.03 -18.55
CA CYS A 65 13.87 -13.05 -17.47
C CYS A 65 13.19 -13.71 -16.26
N ARG A 66 13.97 -14.51 -15.52
CA ARG A 66 13.58 -15.03 -14.22
C ARG A 66 13.39 -13.83 -13.31
N GLU A 67 12.17 -13.65 -12.80
CA GLU A 67 11.90 -12.64 -11.79
C GLU A 67 12.88 -12.85 -10.64
N PRO A 68 13.63 -11.81 -10.21
CA PRO A 68 14.52 -11.94 -9.08
C PRO A 68 13.70 -12.45 -7.89
N PRO A 69 14.27 -13.34 -7.05
CA PRO A 69 13.56 -13.79 -5.87
C PRO A 69 13.14 -12.56 -5.04
N PRO A 70 11.94 -12.57 -4.45
CA PRO A 70 11.49 -11.47 -3.61
C PRO A 70 12.50 -11.24 -2.49
N GLU A 71 12.80 -9.97 -2.23
CA GLU A 71 13.69 -9.58 -1.14
C GLU A 71 12.97 -9.79 0.20
N GLU A 72 13.63 -10.51 1.13
CA GLU A 72 13.11 -10.81 2.45
C GLU A 72 14.02 -10.17 3.51
N TRP A 73 13.41 -9.61 4.56
CA TRP A 73 14.15 -9.00 5.68
C TRP A 73 13.43 -9.22 7.01
N ASP A 74 14.23 -9.24 8.08
CA ASP A 74 13.73 -9.47 9.43
C ASP A 74 13.32 -8.16 10.13
N VAL A 75 12.17 -8.20 10.81
CA VAL A 75 11.65 -7.08 11.59
C VAL A 75 11.60 -7.47 13.06
N PHE A 76 12.43 -6.82 13.88
CA PHE A 76 12.52 -7.08 15.32
C PHE A 76 11.72 -6.04 16.11
N VAL A 77 10.62 -6.48 16.71
CA VAL A 77 9.75 -5.61 17.53
C VAL A 77 9.73 -6.10 18.98
N ARG A 78 10.14 -5.24 19.92
CA ARG A 78 10.12 -5.55 21.35
C ARG A 78 8.83 -5.02 22.00
N LYS A 79 8.06 -5.91 22.64
CA LYS A 79 6.86 -5.52 23.39
C LYS A 79 7.27 -4.97 24.75
N SER A 80 6.87 -3.73 25.05
CA SER A 80 7.06 -3.09 26.36
C SER A 80 5.75 -2.98 27.13
N PRO A 81 5.75 -3.10 28.47
CA PRO A 81 4.55 -2.85 29.27
C PRO A 81 4.04 -1.43 29.02
N GLY A 82 2.78 -1.29 28.62
CA GLY A 82 2.16 -0.01 28.26
C GLY A 82 1.96 0.24 26.75
N ARG A 83 2.63 -0.53 25.87
CA ARG A 83 2.34 -0.57 24.43
C ARG A 83 2.16 -2.02 23.97
N ALA A 84 0.93 -2.51 24.08
CA ALA A 84 0.58 -3.89 23.75
C ALA A 84 0.20 -4.11 22.27
N LEU A 85 -0.03 -3.03 21.51
CA LEU A 85 -0.55 -3.12 20.15
C LEU A 85 0.59 -3.17 19.12
N ILE A 86 0.60 -4.21 18.28
CA ILE A 86 1.54 -4.35 17.16
C ILE A 86 1.28 -3.26 16.10
N GLY A 87 0.00 -2.91 15.88
CA GLY A 87 -0.38 -1.90 14.89
C GLY A 87 -0.39 -2.43 13.45
N LEU A 88 -0.76 -3.68 13.22
CA LEU A 88 -0.91 -4.25 11.88
C LEU A 88 -2.31 -4.81 11.67
N ASP A 89 -2.86 -4.52 10.49
CA ASP A 89 -4.03 -5.21 9.95
C ASP A 89 -3.55 -6.20 8.88
N VAL A 90 -3.87 -7.47 9.06
CA VAL A 90 -3.37 -8.55 8.20
C VAL A 90 -4.52 -9.39 7.67
N ALA A 91 -4.44 -9.74 6.40
CA ALA A 91 -5.35 -10.70 5.78
C ALA A 91 -4.58 -11.93 5.29
N PRO A 92 -5.19 -13.12 5.33
CA PRO A 92 -4.62 -14.29 4.68
C PRO A 92 -4.61 -14.07 3.16
N ALA A 93 -3.43 -14.12 2.54
CA ALA A 93 -3.30 -14.06 1.08
C ALA A 93 -3.16 -15.47 0.47
N ASN A 94 -2.51 -16.40 1.19
CA ASN A 94 -2.32 -17.79 0.83
C ASN A 94 -2.28 -18.66 2.11
N GLN A 95 -2.25 -19.99 1.98
CA GLN A 95 -2.25 -20.93 3.13
C GLN A 95 -1.09 -20.72 4.13
N MET A 96 -0.01 -20.04 3.74
CA MET A 96 1.18 -19.86 4.57
C MET A 96 1.63 -18.39 4.70
N ARG A 97 0.88 -17.42 4.15
CA ARG A 97 1.33 -16.02 4.11
C ARG A 97 0.22 -15.08 4.55
N LEU A 98 0.61 -14.10 5.37
CA LEU A 98 -0.25 -13.00 5.78
C LEU A 98 0.16 -11.74 5.00
N GLN A 99 -0.78 -11.10 4.34
CA GLN A 99 -0.55 -9.83 3.67
C GLN A 99 -0.92 -8.67 4.60
N VAL A 100 -0.07 -7.66 4.66
CA VAL A 100 -0.34 -6.43 5.39
C VAL A 100 -1.35 -5.61 4.61
N ILE A 101 -2.53 -5.41 5.18
CA ILE A 101 -3.59 -4.58 4.59
C ILE A 101 -3.40 -3.12 4.98
N ALA A 102 -3.09 -2.87 6.25
CA ALA A 102 -2.87 -1.54 6.78
C ALA A 102 -1.88 -1.55 7.95
N VAL A 103 -1.10 -0.48 8.07
CA VAL A 103 -0.27 -0.20 9.25
C VAL A 103 -1.03 0.82 10.10
N LYS A 104 -1.38 0.41 11.32
CA LYS A 104 -2.09 1.21 12.33
C LYS A 104 -1.11 1.73 13.38
N ASP A 105 -1.58 2.60 14.26
CA ASP A 105 -0.77 3.07 15.38
C ASP A 105 -0.35 1.89 16.28
N GLY A 106 0.95 1.77 16.52
CA GLY A 106 1.53 0.67 17.28
C GLY A 106 3.03 0.48 17.08
N LEU A 107 3.55 -0.62 17.61
CA LEU A 107 4.99 -0.89 17.65
C LEU A 107 5.64 -0.97 16.25
N VAL A 108 4.90 -1.45 15.24
CA VAL A 108 5.42 -1.52 13.86
C VAL A 108 5.49 -0.14 13.21
N GLN A 109 4.55 0.76 13.53
CA GLN A 109 4.61 2.14 13.08
C GLN A 109 5.80 2.88 13.71
N ASP A 110 6.05 2.68 15.01
CA ASP A 110 7.24 3.24 15.68
C ASP A 110 8.53 2.71 15.03
N TRP A 111 8.57 1.41 14.72
CA TRP A 111 9.71 0.79 14.04
C TRP A 111 9.93 1.37 12.64
N ASN A 112 8.87 1.56 11.86
CA ASN A 112 8.93 2.19 10.54
C ASN A 112 9.48 3.62 10.60
N GLN A 113 9.10 4.39 11.62
CA GLN A 113 9.59 5.75 11.83
C GLN A 113 11.09 5.79 12.18
N ALA A 114 11.60 4.74 12.82
CA ALA A 114 13.03 4.62 13.12
C ALA A 114 13.87 4.22 11.89
N GLN A 115 13.26 3.66 10.85
CA GLN A 115 13.99 3.30 9.62
C GLN A 115 14.28 4.53 8.76
N LYS A 116 15.55 4.69 8.39
CA LYS A 116 16.01 5.73 7.45
C LYS A 116 15.73 5.39 5.99
N ALA A 117 15.77 4.11 5.65
CA ALA A 117 15.57 3.65 4.29
C ALA A 117 14.10 3.26 4.08
N ASP A 118 13.51 3.74 2.98
CA ASP A 118 12.10 3.50 2.68
C ASP A 118 11.80 2.03 2.35
N TRP A 119 12.74 1.32 1.72
CA TRP A 119 12.59 -0.09 1.36
C TRP A 119 12.55 -1.03 2.57
N LEU A 120 13.09 -0.62 3.72
CA LEU A 120 12.99 -1.38 4.96
C LEU A 120 11.64 -1.22 5.66
N ARG A 121 10.86 -0.18 5.32
CA ARG A 121 9.59 0.11 6.01
C ARG A 121 8.53 -0.92 5.63
N VAL A 122 7.76 -1.36 6.62
CA VAL A 122 6.59 -2.22 6.40
C VAL A 122 5.48 -1.37 5.79
N ALA A 123 5.03 -1.72 4.59
CA ALA A 123 3.97 -1.02 3.87
C ALA A 123 2.79 -1.95 3.55
N PRO A 124 1.58 -1.41 3.30
CA PRO A 124 0.47 -2.18 2.74
C PRO A 124 0.88 -2.91 1.46
N GLY A 125 0.47 -4.18 1.35
CA GLY A 125 0.82 -5.07 0.24
C GLY A 125 2.00 -6.01 0.53
N HIS A 126 2.84 -5.71 1.52
CA HIS A 126 3.93 -6.61 1.93
C HIS A 126 3.40 -7.92 2.52
N SER A 127 4.16 -8.99 2.39
CA SER A 127 3.81 -10.32 2.91
C SER A 127 4.69 -10.71 4.08
N ILE A 128 4.07 -11.18 5.15
CA ILE A 128 4.73 -11.78 6.31
C ILE A 128 4.86 -13.27 6.04
N VAL A 129 6.10 -13.74 5.96
CA VAL A 129 6.43 -15.14 5.66
C VAL A 129 6.57 -15.97 6.94
N ALA A 130 7.06 -15.37 8.03
CA ALA A 130 7.24 -16.03 9.31
C ALA A 130 7.05 -15.04 10.48
N VAL A 131 6.59 -15.57 11.62
CA VAL A 131 6.53 -14.85 12.90
C VAL A 131 7.14 -15.76 13.96
N ASN A 132 8.06 -15.21 14.75
CA ASN A 132 8.71 -15.90 15.87
C ASN A 132 8.17 -15.39 17.21
#